data_AF-A0A2V8MHD3-F1
#
_entry.id   AF-A0A2V8MHD3-F1
#
_cell.length_a   1.000
_cell.length_b   1.000
_cell.length_c   1.000
_cell.angle_alpha   90.00
_cell.angle_beta   90.00
_cell.angle_gamma   90.00
#
_symmetry.space_group_name_H-M   'P 1'
#
loop_
_entity.id
_entity.type
_entity.pdbx_description
1 polymer ?
#
loop_
_entity_poly.entity_id
_entity_poly.type
_entity_poly.pdbx_seq_one_letter_code
_entity_poly.pdbx_strand_id
1 'polypeptide(L)'
;MLNAIKARYAAALGEIVSVRSAAISFKHEGKVYEVSSADAAINVEAMPNDLCCRMPNLVWYDPLVQLGQRKVGYTIKALYAGHVVADAWERAGENSAFYGSFSF
;
A
#
# COMPACT_ATOMS: atom_id res chain seq x y z
N MET A 1 9.35 13.05 -0.29
CA MET A 1 8.76 11.76 -0.70
C MET A 1 8.66 11.59 -2.22
N LEU A 2 8.08 12.56 -2.95
CA LEU A 2 7.97 12.54 -4.42
C LEU A 2 9.31 12.33 -5.15
N ASN A 3 10.38 13.00 -4.70
CA ASN A 3 11.71 12.85 -5.28
C ASN A 3 12.30 11.45 -5.10
N ALA A 4 11.96 10.75 -4.01
CA ALA A 4 12.41 9.37 -3.80
C ALA A 4 11.73 8.42 -4.78
N ILE A 5 10.43 8.60 -5.05
CA ILE A 5 9.67 7.82 -6.02
C ILE A 5 10.25 8.01 -7.43
N LYS A 6 10.48 9.25 -7.86
CA LYS A 6 10.98 9.57 -9.20
C LYS A 6 12.46 9.27 -9.43
N ALA A 7 13.33 9.44 -8.43
CA ALA A 7 14.77 9.29 -8.63
C ALA A 7 15.30 7.90 -8.23
N ARG A 8 14.72 7.27 -7.21
CA ARG A 8 15.26 6.02 -6.63
C ARG A 8 14.52 4.77 -7.11
N TYR A 9 13.25 4.91 -7.49
CA TYR A 9 12.39 3.77 -7.82
C TYR A 9 11.76 3.83 -9.21
N ALA A 10 12.11 4.82 -10.04
CA ALA A 10 11.57 4.94 -11.40
C ALA A 10 11.81 3.67 -12.25
N ALA A 11 12.98 3.03 -12.10
CA ALA A 11 13.26 1.78 -12.82
C ALA A 11 12.32 0.62 -12.46
N ALA A 12 11.79 0.59 -11.22
CA ALA A 12 10.87 -0.45 -10.76
C ALA A 12 9.40 -0.12 -11.04
N LEU A 13 9.07 1.18 -11.15
CA LEU A 13 7.70 1.67 -11.36
C LEU A 13 7.36 1.90 -12.83
N GLY A 14 8.36 1.94 -13.71
CA GLY A 14 8.18 2.34 -15.10
C GLY A 14 7.98 3.84 -15.26
N GLU A 15 7.37 4.24 -16.38
CA GLU A 15 7.10 5.65 -16.66
C GLU A 15 5.99 6.19 -15.74
N ILE A 16 6.33 7.18 -14.92
CA ILE A 16 5.35 7.88 -14.06
C ILE A 16 4.70 9.00 -14.87
N VAL A 17 3.51 8.71 -15.40
CA VAL A 17 2.76 9.66 -16.24
C VAL A 17 2.01 10.75 -15.45
N SER A 18 1.71 10.54 -14.16
CA SER A 18 1.09 11.56 -13.30
C SER A 18 1.37 11.30 -11.82
N VAL A 19 1.46 12.37 -11.03
CA VAL A 19 1.42 12.28 -9.56
C VAL A 19 0.50 13.35 -9.01
N ARG A 20 -0.36 12.95 -8.06
CA ARG A 20 -1.35 13.81 -7.42
C ARG A 20 -1.24 13.71 -5.92
N SER A 21 -1.53 14.81 -5.24
CA SER A 21 -1.72 14.84 -3.80
C SER A 21 -3.21 14.86 -3.51
N ALA A 22 -3.66 14.02 -2.59
CA ALA A 22 -5.03 13.98 -2.12
C ALA A 22 -5.03 13.94 -0.60
N ALA A 23 -6.05 14.54 0.01
CA ALA A 23 -6.32 14.33 1.42
C ALA A 23 -6.70 12.85 1.62
N ILE A 24 -6.17 12.26 2.69
CA ILE A 24 -6.50 10.89 3.08
C ILE A 24 -7.29 10.90 4.38
N SER A 25 -8.28 10.01 4.47
CA SER A 25 -8.86 9.58 5.72
C SER A 25 -8.15 8.32 6.16
N PHE A 26 -7.75 8.27 7.43
CA PHE A 26 -7.13 7.09 8.03
C PHE A 26 -7.93 6.66 9.25
N LYS A 27 -8.20 5.37 9.35
CA LYS A 27 -8.89 4.74 10.48
C LYS A 27 -8.19 3.44 10.85
N HIS A 28 -8.04 3.21 12.15
CA HIS A 28 -7.47 1.97 12.68
C HIS A 28 -8.34 1.47 13.83
N GLU A 29 -8.95 0.30 13.66
CA GLU A 29 -9.82 -0.34 14.64
C GLU A 29 -9.40 -1.80 14.85
N GLY A 30 -8.87 -2.10 16.03
CA GLY A 30 -8.38 -3.43 16.38
C GLY A 30 -7.23 -3.87 15.47
N LYS A 31 -7.52 -4.74 14.50
CA LYS A 31 -6.55 -5.24 13.51
C LYS A 31 -6.75 -4.62 12.11
N VAL A 32 -7.83 -3.85 11.92
CA VAL A 32 -8.21 -3.32 10.62
C VAL A 32 -7.64 -1.92 10.46
N TYR A 33 -7.00 -1.68 9.32
CA TYR A 33 -6.47 -0.39 8.89
C TYR A 33 -7.17 0.00 7.60
N GLU A 34 -7.78 1.17 7.59
CA GLU A 34 -8.46 1.74 6.45
C GLU A 34 -7.78 3.06 6.08
N VAL A 35 -7.42 3.18 4.81
CA VAL A 35 -6.98 4.43 4.20
C VAL A 35 -7.88 4.69 3.00
N SER A 36 -8.45 5.87 2.90
CA SER A 36 -9.26 6.26 1.76
C SER A 36 -8.99 7.70 1.32
N SER A 37 -9.30 7.96 0.07
CA SER A 37 -9.29 9.27 -0.57
C SER A 37 -10.49 9.33 -1.52
N ALA A 38 -10.65 10.41 -2.27
CA ALA A 38 -11.74 10.55 -3.24
C ALA A 38 -11.75 9.40 -4.28
N ASP A 39 -10.56 9.01 -4.76
CA ASP A 39 -10.43 8.14 -5.93
C ASP A 39 -9.78 6.78 -5.61
N ALA A 40 -9.32 6.56 -4.39
CA ALA A 40 -8.60 5.36 -4.01
C ALA A 40 -8.91 4.97 -2.57
N ALA A 41 -9.04 3.68 -2.31
CA ALA A 41 -9.21 3.16 -0.97
C ALA A 41 -8.46 1.84 -0.79
N ILE A 42 -8.01 1.61 0.43
CA ILE A 42 -7.43 0.36 0.87
C ILE A 42 -7.90 0.04 2.29
N ASN A 43 -8.31 -1.20 2.48
CA ASN A 43 -8.62 -1.82 3.75
C ASN A 43 -7.74 -3.06 3.89
N VAL A 44 -6.95 -3.10 4.96
CA VAL A 44 -6.09 -4.24 5.30
C VAL A 44 -6.37 -4.67 6.73
N GLU A 45 -6.22 -5.96 6.98
CA GLU A 45 -6.25 -6.51 8.32
C GLU A 45 -4.90 -7.12 8.67
N ALA A 46 -4.37 -6.75 9.83
CA ALA A 46 -3.14 -7.31 10.36
C ALA A 46 -3.29 -8.82 10.59
N MET A 47 -2.24 -9.57 10.24
CA MET A 47 -2.19 -11.01 10.47
C MET A 47 -2.46 -11.33 11.96
N PRO A 48 -3.24 -12.38 12.25
CA PRO A 48 -3.37 -12.88 13.61
C PRO A 48 -2.00 -13.18 14.22
N ASN A 49 -1.80 -12.77 15.48
CA ASN A 49 -0.60 -13.02 16.29
C ASN A 49 0.68 -12.26 15.87
N ASP A 50 0.58 -11.19 15.05
CA ASP A 50 1.73 -10.42 14.56
C ASP A 50 2.84 -11.29 13.96
N LEU A 51 2.47 -12.49 13.48
CA LEU A 51 3.39 -13.42 12.86
C LEU A 51 3.75 -12.86 11.50
N CYS A 52 4.73 -11.95 11.47
CA CYS A 52 5.54 -11.74 10.30
C CYS A 52 5.97 -13.13 9.82
N CYS A 53 5.77 -13.40 8.52
CA CYS A 53 6.08 -14.66 7.88
C CYS A 53 7.36 -15.27 8.47
N ARG A 54 7.24 -16.27 9.35
CA ARG A 54 8.37 -17.02 9.95
C ARG A 54 9.14 -17.84 8.91
N MET A 55 8.84 -17.64 7.64
CA MET A 55 9.49 -18.23 6.48
C MET A 55 10.06 -17.07 5.64
N PRO A 56 11.30 -16.62 5.93
CA PRO A 56 11.99 -15.58 5.16
C PRO A 56 12.01 -15.89 3.66
N ASN A 57 12.04 -17.18 3.32
CA ASN A 57 12.08 -17.73 1.97
C ASN A 57 10.75 -17.55 1.19
N LEU A 58 9.66 -17.17 1.88
CA LEU A 58 8.34 -16.92 1.29
C LEU A 58 7.99 -15.42 1.24
N VAL A 59 8.94 -14.55 1.55
CA VAL A 59 8.78 -13.11 1.33
C VAL A 59 8.92 -12.85 -0.18
N TRP A 60 7.79 -12.82 -0.88
CA TRP A 60 7.74 -12.62 -2.35
C TRP A 60 7.74 -11.15 -2.78
N TYR A 61 7.90 -10.22 -1.84
CA TYR A 61 7.92 -8.78 -2.12
C TYR A 61 8.90 -8.05 -1.21
N ASP A 62 9.63 -7.10 -1.78
CA ASP A 62 10.46 -6.15 -1.04
C ASP A 62 9.83 -4.76 -1.16
N PRO A 63 9.42 -4.11 -0.06
CA PRO A 63 8.86 -2.77 -0.13
C PRO A 63 9.87 -1.81 -0.74
N LEU A 64 9.40 -0.89 -1.59
CA LEU A 64 10.28 0.06 -2.26
C LEU A 64 11.08 0.92 -1.26
N VAL A 65 10.55 1.16 -0.07
CA VAL A 65 11.28 1.83 1.02
C VAL A 65 11.55 0.87 2.17
N GLN A 66 12.72 0.99 2.80
CA GLN A 66 12.97 0.26 4.05
C GLN A 66 12.02 0.74 5.14
N LEU A 67 11.26 -0.19 5.71
CA LEU A 67 10.33 0.06 6.81
C LEU A 67 10.83 -0.66 8.06
N GLY A 68 11.12 0.11 9.11
CA GLY A 68 11.34 -0.44 10.45
C GLY A 68 10.04 -0.99 11.02
N GLN A 69 10.11 -2.11 11.76
CA GLN A 69 8.95 -2.72 12.43
C GLN A 69 7.74 -2.98 11.52
N ARG A 70 8.00 -3.41 10.26
CA ARG A 70 6.92 -3.74 9.31
C ARG A 70 5.94 -4.75 9.90
N LYS A 71 4.65 -4.47 9.74
CA LYS A 71 3.57 -5.42 10.04
C LYS A 71 3.08 -6.05 8.74
N VAL A 72 2.73 -7.33 8.81
CA VAL A 72 2.16 -8.07 7.69
C VAL A 72 0.66 -8.19 7.91
N GLY A 73 -0.11 -7.96 6.86
CA GLY A 73 -1.56 -8.10 6.84
C GLY A 73 -2.04 -8.62 5.50
N TYR A 74 -3.33 -8.87 5.39
CA TYR A 74 -3.99 -9.22 4.14
C TYR A 74 -4.88 -8.07 3.67
N THR A 75 -5.04 -7.98 2.35
CA THR A 75 -5.91 -6.96 1.75
C THR A 75 -7.35 -7.44 1.78
N ILE A 76 -8.18 -6.76 2.55
CA ILE A 76 -9.64 -6.94 2.52
C ILE A 76 -10.17 -6.31 1.23
N LYS A 77 -9.74 -5.08 0.94
CA LYS A 77 -10.15 -4.34 -0.26
C LYS A 77 -9.05 -3.38 -0.68
N ALA A 78 -8.75 -3.29 -1.96
CA ALA A 78 -7.96 -2.23 -2.56
C ALA A 78 -8.61 -1.80 -3.87
N LEU A 79 -8.81 -0.51 -4.07
CA LEU A 79 -9.46 0.02 -5.27
C LEU A 79 -8.87 1.34 -5.72
N TYR A 80 -9.04 1.60 -7.01
CA TYR A 80 -8.78 2.88 -7.65
C TYR A 80 -9.86 3.16 -8.68
N ALA A 81 -10.41 4.36 -8.65
CA ALA A 81 -11.45 4.85 -9.56
C ALA A 81 -11.16 6.29 -10.04
N GLY A 82 -9.88 6.67 -10.14
CA GLY A 82 -9.50 8.03 -10.53
C GLY A 82 -9.58 8.33 -12.03
N HIS A 83 -9.83 7.31 -12.88
CA HIS A 83 -10.11 7.41 -14.33
C HIS A 83 -9.11 8.21 -15.21
N VAL A 84 -7.94 8.58 -14.70
CA VAL A 84 -7.00 9.46 -15.42
C VAL A 84 -5.96 8.67 -16.22
N VAL A 85 -5.60 7.47 -15.74
CA VAL A 85 -4.41 6.74 -16.22
C VAL A 85 -4.71 5.30 -16.63
N ALA A 86 -5.82 4.76 -16.12
CA ALA A 86 -6.27 3.39 -16.35
C ALA A 86 -7.76 3.29 -16.00
N ASP A 87 -8.35 2.17 -16.40
CA ASP A 87 -9.68 1.79 -15.95
C ASP A 87 -9.73 1.65 -14.42
N ALA A 88 -10.92 1.85 -13.87
CA ALA A 88 -11.16 1.57 -12.46
C ALA A 88 -10.88 0.09 -12.18
N TRP A 89 -10.25 -0.18 -11.04
CA TRP A 89 -9.94 -1.54 -10.62
C TRP A 89 -10.22 -1.73 -9.13
N GLU A 90 -10.53 -2.98 -8.79
CA GLU A 90 -10.72 -3.44 -7.43
C GLU A 90 -10.02 -4.79 -7.26
N ARG A 91 -9.32 -4.97 -6.14
CA ARG A 91 -8.68 -6.22 -5.74
C ARG A 91 -9.05 -6.52 -4.30
N ALA A 92 -9.40 -7.77 -4.02
CA ALA A 92 -9.78 -8.25 -2.70
C ALA A 92 -9.30 -9.69 -2.52
N GLY A 93 -8.91 -10.08 -1.30
CA GLY A 93 -8.50 -11.46 -1.01
C GLY A 93 -7.16 -11.88 -1.62
N GLU A 94 -6.35 -10.94 -2.10
CA GLU A 94 -5.03 -11.20 -2.68
C GLU A 94 -3.89 -10.73 -1.74
N ASN A 95 -2.75 -11.43 -1.79
CA ASN A 95 -1.53 -10.95 -1.17
C ASN A 95 -1.04 -9.69 -1.90
N SER A 96 -1.15 -8.54 -1.26
CA SER A 96 -0.73 -7.25 -1.80
C SER A 96 0.20 -6.55 -0.82
N ALA A 97 1.15 -5.78 -1.34
CA ALA A 97 2.10 -5.02 -0.53
C ALA A 97 1.88 -3.53 -0.75
N PHE A 98 1.71 -2.79 0.35
CA PHE A 98 1.56 -1.34 0.33
C PHE A 98 2.58 -0.73 1.28
N TYR A 99 3.14 0.41 0.89
CA TYR A 99 4.14 1.12 1.67
C TYR A 99 3.75 2.59 1.81
N GLY A 100 3.97 3.14 2.99
CA GLY A 100 3.71 4.53 3.32
C GLY A 100 4.34 4.88 4.67
N SER A 101 4.55 6.17 4.92
CA SER A 101 4.97 6.67 6.22
C SER A 101 3.85 7.53 6.80
N PHE A 102 3.45 7.26 8.04
CA PHE A 102 2.58 8.14 8.80
C PHE A 102 3.46 9.10 9.62
N SER A 103 3.22 10.41 9.53
CA SER A 103 3.74 11.38 10.48
C SER A 103 2.56 11.97 11.25
N PHE A 104 2.63 11.89 12.58
CA PHE A 104 1.68 12.53 13.49
C PHE A 104 2.07 14.00 13.71
#